data_AF-A0A7K5LH69-F1
#
_entry.id   AF-A0A7K5LH69-F1
#
_cell.length_a   1.000
_cell.length_b   1.000
_cell.length_c   1.000
_cell.angle_alpha   90.00
_cell.angle_beta   90.00
_cell.angle_gamma   90.00
#
_symmetry.space_group_name_H-M   'P 1'
#
loop_
_entity.id
_entity.type
_entity.pdbx_description
1 polymer ?
#
loop_
_entity_poly.entity_id
_entity_poly.type
_entity_poly.pdbx_seq_one_letter_code
_entity_poly.pdbx_strand_id
1 'polypeptide(L)'
;IASSDLEDLCFHINAKISSIKKCILLRNIGEDELRKAVLHKIGNEVILMHELLNKMETEVKQQEKLKDLLKEIEKTAERDQNEAQHLNEHIPPYLPKPTQSCITVTTGKLEEQTKAVEPECAKKPAKETKLIKEAALITTEEFESVPAYMKGRLTYDQINAVVQELNKATVAKYKILYQPLKTMSIPVRTLYDRFMEEETKDTRGQFFIVEADIKEFTQLKLDKRFHSILNILRHCQRVREVRGSGLIRYVIC
;
A
#
# COMPACT_ATOMS: atom_id res chain seq x y z
N ILE A 1 35.74 40.20 57.85
CA ILE A 1 36.05 38.75 57.94
C ILE A 1 34.80 37.94 58.31
N ALA A 2 33.93 38.38 59.24
CA ALA A 2 32.73 37.63 59.67
C ALA A 2 31.59 37.43 58.64
N SER A 3 31.59 38.10 57.48
CA SER A 3 30.52 37.96 56.48
C SER A 3 30.58 36.63 55.73
N SER A 4 31.79 36.12 55.46
CA SER A 4 32.00 34.87 54.72
C SER A 4 31.46 33.66 55.45
N ASP A 5 31.75 33.54 56.75
CA ASP A 5 31.35 32.38 57.56
C ASP A 5 29.83 32.27 57.73
N LEU A 6 29.14 33.42 57.82
CA LEU A 6 27.68 33.45 57.89
C LEU A 6 27.03 33.06 56.56
N GLU A 7 27.64 33.46 55.45
CA GLU A 7 27.17 33.19 54.10
C GLU A 7 27.37 31.71 53.73
N ASP A 8 28.52 31.13 54.11
CA ASP A 8 28.81 29.70 54.03
C ASP A 8 27.84 28.87 54.88
N LEU A 9 27.53 29.33 56.11
CA LEU A 9 26.54 28.70 56.96
C LEU A 9 25.14 28.75 56.33
N CYS A 10 24.74 29.90 55.77
CA CYS A 10 23.48 30.03 55.05
C CYS A 10 23.40 29.08 53.85
N PHE A 11 24.48 28.95 53.08
CA PHE A 11 24.56 28.01 51.96
C PHE A 11 24.41 26.57 52.43
N HIS A 12 25.11 26.19 53.49
CA HIS A 12 25.03 24.84 54.07
C HIS A 12 23.62 24.50 54.57
N ILE A 13 22.98 25.45 55.27
CA ILE A 13 21.60 25.30 55.75
C ILE A 13 20.63 25.17 54.56
N ASN A 14 20.75 26.02 53.55
CA ASN A 14 19.91 25.95 52.36
C ASN A 14 20.11 24.66 51.56
N ALA A 15 21.34 24.13 51.49
CA ALA A 15 21.63 22.84 50.88
C ALA A 15 20.98 21.69 51.66
N LYS A 16 21.02 21.73 53.01
CA LYS A 16 20.31 20.75 53.85
C LYS A 16 18.80 20.86 53.71
N ILE A 17 18.23 22.08 53.71
CA ILE A 17 16.80 22.30 53.47
C ILE A 17 16.39 21.75 52.11
N SER A 18 17.19 22.00 51.07
CA SER A 18 16.93 21.50 49.71
C SER A 18 16.98 19.97 49.65
N SER A 19 17.92 19.36 50.36
CA SER A 19 18.04 17.91 50.48
C SER A 19 16.82 17.31 51.17
N ILE A 20 16.38 17.90 52.29
CA ILE A 20 15.18 17.46 53.02
C ILE A 20 13.93 17.60 52.13
N LYS A 21 13.77 18.73 51.43
CA LYS A 21 12.66 18.92 50.46
C LYS A 21 12.64 17.83 49.40
N LYS A 22 13.80 17.46 48.84
CA LYS A 22 13.91 16.36 47.86
C LYS A 22 13.53 15.02 48.47
N CYS A 23 13.97 14.72 49.70
CA CYS A 23 13.59 13.48 50.40
C CYS A 23 12.09 13.40 50.65
N ILE A 24 11.46 14.49 51.08
CA ILE A 24 10.00 14.55 51.30
C ILE A 24 9.25 14.32 49.97
N LEU A 25 9.69 14.96 48.89
CA LEU A 25 9.09 14.76 47.56
C LEU A 25 9.19 13.30 47.10
N LEU A 26 10.37 12.67 47.25
CA LEU A 26 10.58 11.26 46.89
C LEU A 26 9.69 10.34 47.73
N ARG A 27 9.59 10.59 49.04
CA ARG A 27 8.70 9.83 49.93
C ARG A 27 7.24 9.97 49.51
N ASN A 28 6.78 11.20 49.25
CA ASN A 28 5.41 11.47 48.84
C ASN A 28 5.06 10.82 47.49
N ILE A 29 6.00 10.69 46.55
CA ILE A 29 5.79 9.99 45.29
C ILE A 29 5.65 8.48 45.50
N GLY A 30 6.35 7.92 46.50
CA GLY A 30 6.28 6.49 46.85
C GLY A 30 5.06 6.09 47.68
N GLU A 31 4.56 6.99 48.53
CA GLU A 31 3.40 6.76 49.42
C GLU A 31 2.05 7.03 48.72
N ASP A 32 2.00 7.99 47.77
CA ASP A 32 0.79 8.33 47.02
C ASP A 32 0.57 7.36 45.86
N GLU A 33 -0.39 6.44 46.03
CA GLU A 33 -0.73 5.42 45.04
C GLU A 33 -1.13 6.00 43.66
N LEU A 34 -1.72 7.21 43.60
CA LEU A 34 -2.04 7.84 42.32
C LEU A 34 -0.77 8.29 41.58
N ARG A 35 0.19 8.89 42.28
CA ARG A 35 1.45 9.35 41.68
C ARG A 35 2.33 8.18 41.25
N LYS A 36 2.36 7.12 42.06
CA LYS A 36 3.04 5.87 41.76
C LYS A 36 2.48 5.20 40.51
N ALA A 37 1.14 5.16 40.37
CA ALA A 37 0.49 4.64 39.17
C ALA A 37 0.85 5.45 37.91
N VAL A 38 0.88 6.78 38.02
CA VAL A 38 1.33 7.66 36.92
C VAL A 38 2.79 7.40 36.55
N LEU A 39 3.68 7.25 37.53
CA LEU A 39 5.09 6.98 37.27
C LEU A 39 5.31 5.62 36.60
N HIS A 40 4.59 4.58 37.05
CA HIS A 40 4.59 3.27 36.39
C HIS A 40 4.07 3.34 34.96
N LYS A 41 3.00 4.11 34.72
CA LYS A 41 2.48 4.32 33.38
C LYS A 41 3.52 4.98 32.47
N ILE A 42 4.18 6.03 32.94
CA ILE A 42 5.26 6.70 32.19
C ILE A 42 6.40 5.72 31.94
N GLY A 43 6.82 4.94 32.93
CA GLY A 43 7.87 3.92 32.78
C GLY A 43 7.52 2.90 31.69
N ASN A 44 6.29 2.39 31.71
CA ASN A 44 5.80 1.46 30.70
C ASN A 44 5.74 2.10 29.30
N GLU A 45 5.25 3.34 29.20
CA GLU A 45 5.23 4.07 27.92
C GLU A 45 6.65 4.29 27.36
N VAL A 46 7.64 4.57 28.21
CA VAL A 46 9.04 4.70 27.80
C VAL A 46 9.61 3.37 27.29
N ILE A 47 9.30 2.25 27.93
CA ILE A 47 9.70 0.91 27.47
C ILE A 47 9.06 0.61 26.10
N LEU A 48 7.76 0.86 25.95
CA LEU A 48 7.06 0.66 24.67
C LEU A 48 7.63 1.54 23.55
N MET A 49 7.96 2.81 23.85
CA MET A 49 8.63 3.69 22.90
C MET A 49 10.00 3.15 22.49
N HIS A 50 10.78 2.62 23.44
CA HIS A 50 12.09 2.04 23.13
C HIS A 50 11.98 0.81 22.23
N GLU A 51 11.03 -0.09 22.50
CA GLU A 51 10.77 -1.26 21.66
C GLU A 51 10.32 -0.87 20.24
N LEU A 52 9.46 0.14 20.13
CA LEU A 52 9.01 0.66 18.84
C LEU A 52 10.16 1.30 18.04
N LEU A 53 11.04 2.04 18.70
CA LEU A 53 12.23 2.62 18.08
C LEU A 53 13.19 1.54 17.58
N ASN A 54 13.44 0.50 18.38
CA ASN A 54 14.27 -0.64 17.94
C ASN A 54 13.66 -1.32 16.71
N LYS A 55 12.34 -1.53 16.71
CA LYS A 55 11.64 -2.09 15.54
C LYS A 55 11.80 -1.20 14.31
N MET A 56 11.62 0.11 14.46
CA MET A 56 11.81 1.07 13.37
C MET A 56 13.25 1.04 12.83
N GLU A 57 14.25 0.99 13.70
CA GLU A 57 15.65 0.87 13.31
C GLU A 57 15.90 -0.41 12.49
N THR A 58 15.34 -1.54 12.91
CA THR A 58 15.48 -2.79 12.14
C THR A 58 14.81 -2.73 10.77
N GLU A 59 13.64 -2.09 10.66
CA GLU A 59 12.93 -1.92 9.38
C GLU A 59 13.70 -1.00 8.44
N VAL A 60 14.26 0.11 8.94
CA VAL A 60 15.10 1.03 8.14
C VAL A 60 16.32 0.30 7.59
N LYS A 61 17.00 -0.50 8.40
CA LYS A 61 18.15 -1.32 7.95
C LYS A 61 17.76 -2.33 6.87
N GLN A 62 16.56 -2.91 6.94
CA GLN A 62 16.06 -3.82 5.90
C GLN A 62 15.75 -3.08 4.60
N GLN A 63 15.10 -1.91 4.69
CA GLN A 63 14.80 -1.08 3.53
C GLN A 63 16.07 -0.62 2.81
N GLU A 64 17.12 -0.27 3.55
CA GLU A 64 18.41 0.11 2.97
C GLU A 64 19.05 -1.04 2.18
N LYS A 65 19.07 -2.25 2.74
CA LYS A 65 19.56 -3.45 2.02
C LYS A 65 18.76 -3.73 0.76
N LEU A 66 17.43 -3.57 0.82
CA LEU A 66 16.56 -3.79 -0.33
C LEU A 66 16.81 -2.75 -1.43
N LYS A 67 17.00 -1.48 -1.05
CA LYS A 67 17.36 -0.39 -1.97
C LYS A 67 18.68 -0.69 -2.69
N ASP A 68 19.68 -1.18 -1.98
CA ASP A 68 20.98 -1.53 -2.58
C ASP A 68 20.84 -2.69 -3.58
N LEU A 69 20.05 -3.72 -3.24
CA LEU A 69 19.75 -4.82 -4.16
C LEU A 69 19.02 -4.33 -5.42
N LEU A 70 18.02 -3.46 -5.26
CA LEU A 70 17.28 -2.85 -6.37
C LEU A 70 18.21 -2.09 -7.31
N LYS A 71 19.18 -1.35 -6.77
CA LYS A 71 20.17 -0.62 -7.56
C LYS A 71 21.10 -1.54 -8.35
N GLU A 72 21.45 -2.70 -7.80
CA GLU A 72 22.23 -3.70 -8.55
C GLU A 72 21.41 -4.33 -9.68
N ILE A 73 20.12 -4.63 -9.43
CA ILE A 73 19.21 -5.13 -10.46
C ILE A 73 19.05 -4.10 -11.59
N GLU A 74 18.85 -2.83 -11.25
CA GLU A 74 18.76 -1.72 -12.22
C GLU A 74 20.00 -1.66 -13.12
N LYS A 75 21.21 -1.71 -12.54
CA LYS A 75 22.46 -1.76 -13.33
C LYS A 75 22.55 -2.98 -14.22
N THR A 76 22.10 -4.16 -13.76
CA THR A 76 22.11 -5.36 -14.59
C THR A 76 21.15 -5.22 -15.77
N ALA A 77 19.93 -4.74 -15.52
CA ALA A 77 18.93 -4.53 -16.55
C ALA A 77 19.37 -3.48 -17.58
N GLU A 78 20.03 -2.40 -17.15
CA GLU A 78 20.58 -1.38 -18.05
C GLU A 78 21.67 -1.96 -18.96
N ARG A 79 22.56 -2.80 -18.43
CA ARG A 79 23.57 -3.49 -19.25
C ARG A 79 22.94 -4.40 -20.29
N ASP A 80 21.97 -5.21 -19.87
CA ASP A 80 21.28 -6.15 -20.77
C ASP A 80 20.49 -5.40 -21.86
N GLN A 81 19.87 -4.27 -21.50
CA GLN A 81 19.19 -3.39 -22.45
C GLN A 81 20.17 -2.80 -23.48
N ASN A 82 21.32 -2.31 -23.03
CA ASN A 82 22.35 -1.76 -23.92
C ASN A 82 22.92 -2.83 -24.85
N GLU A 83 23.13 -4.05 -24.36
CA GLU A 83 23.56 -5.19 -25.18
C GLU A 83 22.50 -5.55 -26.23
N ALA A 84 21.23 -5.63 -25.83
CA ALA A 84 20.13 -5.90 -26.76
C ALA A 84 19.98 -4.80 -27.83
N GLN A 85 20.17 -3.53 -27.48
CA GLN A 85 20.19 -2.42 -28.43
C GLN A 85 21.35 -2.56 -29.41
N HIS A 86 22.56 -2.82 -28.91
CA HIS A 86 23.74 -3.03 -29.74
C HIS A 86 23.55 -4.20 -30.73
N LEU A 87 22.97 -5.32 -30.28
CA LEU A 87 22.66 -6.46 -31.14
C LEU A 87 21.62 -6.12 -32.21
N ASN A 88 20.60 -5.33 -31.87
CA ASN A 88 19.59 -4.86 -32.85
C ASN A 88 20.21 -3.95 -33.91
N GLU A 89 21.14 -3.08 -33.54
CA GLU A 89 21.81 -2.17 -34.48
C GLU A 89 22.81 -2.88 -35.39
N HIS A 90 23.38 -4.00 -34.94
CA HIS A 90 24.42 -4.75 -35.66
C HIS A 90 23.94 -6.10 -36.21
N ILE A 91 22.66 -6.20 -36.60
CA ILE A 91 22.11 -7.41 -37.23
C ILE A 91 22.81 -7.67 -38.57
N PRO A 92 23.46 -8.84 -38.76
CA PRO A 92 24.05 -9.19 -40.04
C PRO A 92 22.98 -9.31 -41.15
N PRO A 93 23.26 -8.81 -42.36
CA PRO A 93 22.28 -8.72 -43.45
C PRO A 93 21.76 -10.07 -44.00
N TYR A 94 22.35 -11.19 -43.56
CA TYR A 94 21.95 -12.54 -43.95
C TYR A 94 20.96 -13.21 -42.96
N LEU A 95 20.61 -12.55 -41.85
CA LEU A 95 19.61 -13.07 -40.92
C LEU A 95 18.18 -12.69 -41.38
N PRO A 96 17.18 -13.57 -41.16
CA PRO A 96 15.78 -13.26 -41.45
C PRO A 96 15.36 -12.01 -40.66
N LYS A 97 14.91 -10.95 -41.35
CA LYS A 97 14.38 -9.76 -40.68
C LYS A 97 13.12 -10.16 -39.89
N PRO A 98 12.99 -9.77 -38.61
CA PRO A 98 11.78 -10.04 -37.85
C PRO A 98 10.58 -9.44 -38.59
N THR A 99 9.60 -10.29 -38.90
CA THR A 99 8.33 -9.86 -39.47
C THR A 99 7.65 -8.98 -38.42
N GLN A 100 7.30 -7.77 -38.83
CA GLN A 100 6.77 -6.71 -37.99
C GLN A 100 5.37 -7.08 -37.49
N SER A 101 5.29 -7.85 -36.41
CA SER A 101 4.08 -8.07 -35.64
C SER A 101 4.47 -8.06 -34.17
N CYS A 102 4.66 -6.86 -33.63
CA CYS A 102 4.51 -6.51 -32.21
C CYS A 102 4.83 -5.01 -32.02
N ILE A 103 3.85 -4.28 -31.48
CA ILE A 103 3.92 -2.91 -30.92
C ILE A 103 3.91 -1.74 -31.93
N THR A 104 2.71 -1.21 -32.19
CA THR A 104 2.53 0.24 -32.42
C THR A 104 2.01 0.87 -31.13
N VAL A 105 2.92 1.34 -30.29
CA VAL A 105 2.69 2.56 -29.51
C VAL A 105 3.52 3.63 -30.20
N THR A 106 2.86 4.44 -31.01
CA THR A 106 3.46 5.64 -31.59
C THR A 106 2.74 6.84 -31.03
N THR A 107 3.42 7.49 -30.09
CA THR A 107 3.25 8.90 -29.75
C THR A 107 3.58 9.72 -31.00
N GLY A 108 2.59 10.42 -31.55
CA GLY A 108 2.76 11.20 -32.78
C GLY A 108 1.56 12.09 -33.06
N LYS A 109 1.67 13.34 -32.60
CA LYS A 109 0.81 14.50 -32.83
C LYS A 109 0.39 14.65 -34.30
N LEU A 110 -0.92 14.78 -34.57
CA LEU A 110 -1.44 15.52 -35.71
C LEU A 110 -2.74 16.24 -35.33
N GLU A 111 -2.69 17.56 -35.42
CA GLU A 111 -3.80 18.48 -35.33
C GLU A 111 -4.68 18.37 -36.58
N GLU A 112 -6.00 18.28 -36.43
CA GLU A 112 -6.92 19.15 -37.19
C GLU A 112 -8.33 19.16 -36.56
N GLN A 113 -8.98 20.31 -36.73
CA GLN A 113 -10.06 20.88 -35.94
C GLN A 113 -11.45 20.33 -36.29
N THR A 114 -12.42 20.36 -35.34
CA THR A 114 -13.53 21.33 -35.36
C THR A 114 -14.56 21.18 -34.21
N LYS A 115 -14.83 22.33 -33.57
CA LYS A 115 -16.07 22.82 -32.91
C LYS A 115 -16.55 22.12 -31.62
N ALA A 116 -16.25 22.69 -30.45
CA ALA A 116 -16.92 23.82 -29.77
C ALA A 116 -18.15 23.39 -28.96
N VAL A 117 -18.02 23.35 -27.62
CA VAL A 117 -18.77 24.15 -26.62
C VAL A 117 -18.15 23.84 -25.24
N GLU A 118 -17.56 24.86 -24.62
CA GLU A 118 -17.30 24.93 -23.17
C GLU A 118 -18.44 25.77 -22.53
N PRO A 119 -18.72 25.64 -21.22
CA PRO A 119 -18.02 26.55 -20.32
C PRO A 119 -17.57 25.94 -18.98
N GLU A 120 -16.58 26.64 -18.44
CA GLU A 120 -15.76 26.43 -17.25
C GLU A 120 -16.50 26.16 -15.93
N CYS A 121 -15.84 25.41 -15.03
CA CYS A 121 -15.68 25.90 -13.66
C CYS A 121 -14.42 25.33 -12.95
N ALA A 122 -13.47 26.24 -12.72
CA ALA A 122 -12.63 26.39 -11.53
C ALA A 122 -11.68 25.26 -11.03
N LYS A 123 -10.39 25.59 -11.18
CA LYS A 123 -9.16 25.00 -10.62
C LYS A 123 -9.18 24.79 -9.10
N LYS A 124 -8.76 23.59 -8.63
CA LYS A 124 -8.05 23.34 -7.34
C LYS A 124 -7.11 22.12 -7.48
N PRO A 125 -6.00 22.07 -6.71
CA PRO A 125 -4.75 21.44 -7.13
C PRO A 125 -4.79 19.91 -7.03
N ALA A 126 -4.13 19.26 -7.99
CA ALA A 126 -3.98 17.82 -8.09
C ALA A 126 -3.40 17.24 -6.79
N LYS A 127 -4.23 16.49 -6.06
CA LYS A 127 -3.73 15.48 -5.14
C LYS A 127 -3.12 14.38 -6.00
N GLU A 128 -1.89 13.99 -5.71
CA GLU A 128 -1.27 12.79 -6.23
C GLU A 128 -2.22 11.60 -6.00
N THR A 129 -2.95 11.22 -7.04
CA THR A 129 -3.80 10.03 -7.01
C THR A 129 -2.84 8.84 -7.01
N LYS A 130 -2.61 8.26 -5.84
CA LYS A 130 -1.92 6.97 -5.73
C LYS A 130 -2.58 6.01 -6.72
N LEU A 131 -1.82 5.54 -7.72
CA LEU A 131 -2.34 4.68 -8.78
C LEU A 131 -2.84 3.38 -8.15
N ILE A 132 -4.12 3.10 -8.32
CA ILE A 132 -4.73 1.83 -7.91
C ILE A 132 -4.49 0.84 -9.04
N LYS A 133 -3.97 -0.34 -8.70
CA LYS A 133 -3.74 -1.39 -9.70
C LYS A 133 -5.09 -2.00 -10.13
N GLU A 134 -5.30 -2.07 -11.43
CA GLU A 134 -6.49 -2.66 -12.06
C GLU A 134 -6.06 -3.87 -12.90
N ALA A 135 -6.91 -4.91 -12.94
CA ALA A 135 -6.71 -6.04 -13.83
C ALA A 135 -6.93 -5.60 -15.28
N ALA A 136 -5.97 -5.89 -16.16
CA ALA A 136 -6.16 -5.69 -17.59
C ALA A 136 -7.32 -6.55 -18.11
N LEU A 137 -8.09 -6.00 -19.05
CA LEU A 137 -9.08 -6.80 -19.77
C LEU A 137 -8.39 -7.96 -20.51
N ILE A 138 -9.13 -9.03 -20.73
CA ILE A 138 -8.68 -10.16 -21.54
C ILE A 138 -8.80 -9.75 -23.00
N THR A 139 -7.77 -10.00 -23.81
CA THR A 139 -7.81 -9.74 -25.24
C THR A 139 -8.49 -10.88 -26.00
N THR A 140 -8.86 -10.65 -27.26
CA THR A 140 -9.44 -11.68 -28.12
C THR A 140 -8.52 -12.87 -28.28
N GLU A 141 -7.20 -12.64 -28.43
CA GLU A 141 -6.22 -13.73 -28.57
C GLU A 141 -6.10 -14.54 -27.27
N GLU A 142 -6.06 -13.86 -26.11
CA GLU A 142 -6.02 -14.53 -24.82
C GLU A 142 -7.28 -15.37 -24.58
N PHE A 143 -8.47 -14.85 -24.93
CA PHE A 143 -9.72 -15.60 -24.81
C PHE A 143 -9.75 -16.85 -25.73
N GLU A 144 -9.24 -16.75 -26.95
CA GLU A 144 -9.12 -17.89 -27.84
C GLU A 144 -8.17 -18.95 -27.28
N SER A 145 -7.07 -18.52 -26.64
CA SER A 145 -6.08 -19.40 -26.02
C SER A 145 -6.61 -20.21 -24.83
N VAL A 146 -7.66 -19.73 -24.14
CA VAL A 146 -8.25 -20.44 -22.99
C VAL A 146 -8.83 -21.79 -23.43
N PRO A 147 -8.52 -22.90 -22.75
CA PRO A 147 -9.06 -24.22 -23.10
C PRO A 147 -10.60 -24.28 -23.11
N ALA A 148 -11.17 -24.99 -24.08
CA ALA A 148 -12.63 -25.07 -24.27
C ALA A 148 -13.39 -25.57 -23.03
N TYR A 149 -12.80 -26.50 -22.27
CA TYR A 149 -13.40 -27.03 -21.04
C TYR A 149 -13.51 -25.97 -19.93
N MET A 150 -12.65 -24.93 -19.93
CA MET A 150 -12.73 -23.81 -18.99
C MET A 150 -13.73 -22.75 -19.46
N LYS A 151 -13.75 -22.46 -20.77
CA LYS A 151 -14.68 -21.50 -21.36
C LYS A 151 -16.14 -21.94 -21.21
N GLY A 152 -16.42 -23.22 -21.43
CA GLY A 152 -17.79 -23.73 -21.40
C GLY A 152 -18.69 -22.94 -22.36
N ARG A 153 -19.71 -22.26 -21.81
CA ARG A 153 -20.63 -21.39 -22.57
C ARG A 153 -20.42 -19.89 -22.32
N LEU A 154 -19.30 -19.52 -21.69
CA LEU A 154 -18.97 -18.13 -21.37
C LEU A 154 -18.48 -17.40 -22.61
N THR A 155 -18.99 -16.19 -22.82
CA THR A 155 -18.53 -15.31 -23.91
C THR A 155 -17.45 -14.35 -23.44
N TYR A 156 -16.67 -13.84 -24.39
CA TYR A 156 -15.65 -12.82 -24.16
C TYR A 156 -16.18 -11.62 -23.36
N ASP A 157 -17.31 -11.06 -23.78
CA ASP A 157 -17.94 -9.90 -23.14
C ASP A 157 -18.32 -10.19 -21.69
N GLN A 158 -18.80 -11.39 -21.41
CA GLN A 158 -19.22 -11.78 -20.06
C GLN A 158 -18.04 -11.88 -19.10
N ILE A 159 -16.88 -12.34 -19.59
CA ILE A 159 -15.67 -12.43 -18.78
C ILE A 159 -15.13 -11.02 -18.51
N ASN A 160 -15.02 -10.19 -19.55
CA ASN A 160 -14.53 -8.82 -19.42
C ASN A 160 -15.47 -7.92 -18.58
N ALA A 161 -16.78 -8.14 -18.63
CA ALA A 161 -17.73 -7.48 -17.74
C ALA A 161 -17.44 -7.79 -16.26
N VAL A 162 -17.06 -9.04 -15.94
CA VAL A 162 -16.64 -9.39 -14.57
C VAL A 162 -15.33 -8.71 -14.20
N VAL A 163 -14.34 -8.66 -15.10
CA VAL A 163 -13.08 -7.93 -14.85
C VAL A 163 -13.35 -6.47 -14.51
N GLN A 164 -14.24 -5.81 -15.26
CA GLN A 164 -14.64 -4.43 -15.00
C GLN A 164 -15.29 -4.25 -13.62
N GLU A 165 -16.20 -5.14 -13.22
CA GLU A 165 -16.81 -5.07 -11.89
C GLU A 165 -15.77 -5.34 -10.77
N LEU A 166 -14.81 -6.26 -10.97
CA LEU A 166 -13.71 -6.47 -10.02
C LEU A 166 -12.81 -5.24 -9.90
N ASN A 167 -12.48 -4.59 -11.02
CA ASN A 167 -11.72 -3.35 -11.02
C ASN A 167 -12.48 -2.24 -10.31
N LYS A 168 -13.78 -2.11 -10.55
CA LYS A 168 -14.65 -1.14 -9.87
C LYS A 168 -14.67 -1.36 -8.36
N ALA A 169 -14.80 -2.61 -7.89
CA ALA A 169 -14.72 -2.94 -6.47
C ALA A 169 -13.35 -2.58 -5.88
N THR A 170 -12.28 -2.87 -6.61
CA THR A 170 -10.90 -2.58 -6.21
C THR A 170 -10.68 -1.07 -6.10
N VAL A 171 -11.06 -0.30 -7.13
CA VAL A 171 -10.96 1.16 -7.13
C VAL A 171 -11.78 1.75 -5.98
N ALA A 172 -13.00 1.28 -5.73
CA ALA A 172 -13.83 1.76 -4.62
C ALA A 172 -13.17 1.51 -3.25
N LYS A 173 -12.69 0.28 -3.00
CA LYS A 173 -12.00 -0.09 -1.76
C LYS A 173 -10.76 0.78 -1.52
N TYR A 174 -9.87 0.86 -2.50
CA TYR A 174 -8.59 1.56 -2.32
C TYR A 174 -8.75 3.09 -2.35
N LYS A 175 -9.81 3.62 -2.98
CA LYS A 175 -10.20 5.02 -2.84
C LYS A 175 -10.60 5.37 -1.40
N ILE A 176 -11.30 4.47 -0.70
CA ILE A 176 -11.59 4.62 0.73
C ILE A 176 -10.30 4.53 1.54
N LEU A 177 -9.44 3.53 1.27
CA LEU A 177 -8.17 3.37 2.00
C LEU A 177 -7.23 4.58 1.89
N TYR A 178 -7.24 5.28 0.76
CA TYR A 178 -6.42 6.48 0.55
C TYR A 178 -7.08 7.79 0.99
N GLN A 179 -8.36 7.76 1.35
CA GLN A 179 -9.05 8.94 1.84
C GLN A 179 -8.56 9.31 3.25
N PRO A 180 -8.39 10.61 3.59
CA PRO A 180 -8.01 11.00 4.94
C PRO A 180 -9.10 10.64 5.96
N LEU A 181 -8.72 9.99 7.07
CA LEU A 181 -9.64 9.55 8.14
C LEU A 181 -10.54 10.67 8.69
N LYS A 182 -10.04 11.91 8.73
CA LYS A 182 -10.79 13.08 9.21
C LYS A 182 -11.98 13.47 8.33
N THR A 183 -12.01 12.98 7.09
CA THR A 183 -13.03 13.31 6.08
C THR A 183 -14.06 12.20 5.88
N MET A 184 -13.91 11.07 6.59
CA MET A 184 -14.78 9.91 6.43
C MET A 184 -16.03 10.03 7.30
N SER A 185 -17.17 9.58 6.76
CA SER A 185 -18.39 9.35 7.53
C SER A 185 -18.29 8.03 8.32
N ILE A 186 -19.15 7.86 9.32
CA ILE A 186 -19.23 6.65 10.16
C ILE A 186 -19.28 5.35 9.33
N PRO A 187 -20.17 5.18 8.32
CA PRO A 187 -20.22 3.94 7.55
C PRO A 187 -18.94 3.67 6.74
N VAL A 188 -18.32 4.72 6.20
CA VAL A 188 -17.04 4.61 5.48
C VAL A 188 -15.91 4.23 6.43
N ARG A 189 -15.96 4.69 7.68
CA ARG A 189 -15.00 4.32 8.72
C ARG A 189 -15.12 2.85 9.12
N THR A 190 -16.34 2.32 9.25
CA THR A 190 -16.57 0.89 9.49
C THR A 190 -16.00 0.03 8.37
N LEU A 191 -16.15 0.45 7.11
CA LEU A 191 -15.52 -0.24 5.96
C LEU A 191 -13.99 -0.16 6.03
N TYR A 192 -13.42 0.99 6.38
CA TYR A 192 -11.99 1.16 6.55
C TYR A 192 -11.42 0.22 7.62
N ASP A 193 -12.06 0.16 8.79
CA ASP A 193 -11.63 -0.70 9.90
C ASP A 193 -11.67 -2.18 9.46
N ARG A 194 -12.74 -2.60 8.78
CA ARG A 194 -12.83 -3.94 8.17
C ARG A 194 -11.69 -4.22 7.19
N PHE A 195 -11.37 -3.28 6.30
CA PHE A 195 -10.27 -3.47 5.33
C PHE A 195 -8.91 -3.65 6.02
N MET A 196 -8.68 -2.96 7.15
CA MET A 196 -7.46 -3.11 7.94
C MET A 196 -7.39 -4.49 8.62
N GLU A 197 -8.50 -4.98 9.17
CA GLU A 197 -8.57 -6.31 9.80
C GLU A 197 -8.39 -7.46 8.78
N GLU A 198 -8.81 -7.22 7.54
CA GLU A 198 -8.67 -8.19 6.45
C GLU A 198 -7.24 -8.27 5.91
N GLU A 199 -6.32 -7.35 6.23
CA GLU A 199 -4.93 -7.45 5.76
C GLU A 199 -4.18 -8.62 6.40
N THR A 200 -3.35 -9.27 5.59
CA THR A 200 -2.46 -10.36 6.03
C THR A 200 -1.05 -10.13 5.54
N LYS A 201 -0.09 -10.87 6.10
CA LYS A 201 1.31 -10.82 5.65
C LYS A 201 1.47 -11.11 4.16
N ASP A 202 0.62 -11.99 3.61
CA ASP A 202 0.68 -12.42 2.21
C ASP A 202 0.03 -11.42 1.24
N THR A 203 -0.76 -10.48 1.74
CA THR A 203 -1.43 -9.43 0.94
C THR A 203 -0.82 -8.05 1.13
N ARG A 204 0.25 -7.94 1.92
CA ARG A 204 0.93 -6.67 2.19
C ARG A 204 1.50 -6.09 0.89
N GLY A 205 1.09 -4.86 0.57
CA GLY A 205 1.51 -4.16 -0.65
C GLY A 205 0.85 -4.65 -1.95
N GLN A 206 -0.15 -5.54 -1.86
CA GLN A 206 -0.91 -6.02 -3.00
C GLN A 206 -2.34 -5.46 -2.98
N PHE A 207 -2.94 -5.33 -4.18
CA PHE A 207 -4.33 -4.93 -4.32
C PHE A 207 -5.23 -6.17 -4.27
N PHE A 208 -6.14 -6.24 -3.30
CA PHE A 208 -7.05 -7.36 -3.15
C PHE A 208 -8.44 -6.94 -2.72
N ILE A 209 -9.42 -7.75 -3.11
CA ILE A 209 -10.82 -7.61 -2.70
C ILE A 209 -11.32 -8.93 -2.13
N VAL A 210 -12.32 -8.85 -1.26
CA VAL A 210 -13.00 -10.03 -0.69
C VAL A 210 -14.44 -10.10 -1.19
N GLU A 211 -15.11 -11.22 -0.94
CA GLU A 211 -16.53 -11.40 -1.31
C GLU A 211 -17.43 -10.28 -0.80
N ALA A 212 -17.20 -9.77 0.42
CA ALA A 212 -17.96 -8.66 0.97
C ALA A 212 -17.78 -7.36 0.16
N ASP A 213 -16.58 -7.10 -0.37
CA ASP A 213 -16.29 -5.91 -1.18
C ASP A 213 -17.02 -5.98 -2.52
N ILE A 214 -17.08 -7.18 -3.11
CA ILE A 214 -17.81 -7.40 -4.36
C ILE A 214 -19.29 -7.12 -4.15
N LYS A 215 -19.90 -7.62 -3.06
CA LYS A 215 -21.31 -7.37 -2.74
C LYS A 215 -21.61 -5.90 -2.44
N GLU A 216 -20.66 -5.20 -1.81
CA GLU A 216 -20.83 -3.79 -1.41
C GLU A 216 -20.73 -2.84 -2.62
N PHE A 217 -19.74 -3.05 -3.50
CA PHE A 217 -19.39 -2.08 -4.54
C PHE A 217 -19.87 -2.46 -5.95
N THR A 218 -20.41 -3.67 -6.13
CA THR A 218 -20.84 -4.18 -7.43
C THR A 218 -22.22 -4.81 -7.34
N GLN A 219 -22.88 -5.00 -8.48
CA GLN A 219 -24.12 -5.78 -8.57
C GLN A 219 -23.85 -7.24 -8.99
N LEU A 220 -22.59 -7.69 -8.86
CA LEU A 220 -22.16 -8.99 -9.33
C LEU A 220 -22.64 -10.09 -8.38
N LYS A 221 -23.29 -11.12 -8.94
CA LYS A 221 -23.73 -12.30 -8.19
C LYS A 221 -22.58 -13.32 -8.09
N LEU A 222 -22.28 -13.74 -6.87
CA LEU A 222 -21.24 -14.75 -6.58
C LEU A 222 -21.80 -16.18 -6.73
N ASP A 223 -22.23 -16.51 -7.94
CA ASP A 223 -22.81 -17.82 -8.27
C ASP A 223 -21.75 -18.78 -8.85
N LYS A 224 -22.18 -19.97 -9.28
CA LYS A 224 -21.28 -20.95 -9.93
C LYS A 224 -20.62 -20.39 -11.18
N ARG A 225 -21.31 -19.50 -11.91
CA ARG A 225 -20.82 -18.87 -13.13
C ARG A 225 -19.68 -17.90 -12.80
N PHE A 226 -19.79 -17.12 -11.74
CA PHE A 226 -18.70 -16.28 -11.24
C PHE A 226 -17.44 -17.10 -10.94
N HIS A 227 -17.58 -18.24 -10.27
CA HIS A 227 -16.44 -19.12 -9.99
C HIS A 227 -15.81 -19.73 -11.25
N SER A 228 -16.63 -20.09 -12.26
CA SER A 228 -16.13 -20.49 -13.57
C SER A 228 -15.32 -19.37 -14.25
N ILE A 229 -15.80 -18.13 -14.16
CA ILE A 229 -15.08 -16.97 -14.71
C ILE A 229 -13.78 -16.72 -13.93
N LEU A 230 -13.79 -16.80 -12.60
CA LEU A 230 -12.57 -16.69 -11.79
C LEU A 230 -11.49 -17.71 -12.17
N ASN A 231 -11.87 -18.95 -12.50
CA ASN A 231 -10.92 -19.94 -13.00
C ASN A 231 -10.25 -19.50 -14.30
N ILE A 232 -11.00 -18.88 -15.21
CA ILE A 232 -10.45 -18.30 -16.45
C ILE A 232 -9.54 -17.11 -16.12
N LEU A 233 -9.98 -16.20 -15.24
CA LEU A 233 -9.16 -15.04 -14.83
C LEU A 233 -7.85 -15.47 -14.17
N ARG A 234 -7.85 -16.56 -13.43
CA ARG A 234 -6.66 -17.16 -12.84
C ARG A 234 -5.74 -17.75 -13.91
N HIS A 235 -6.29 -18.40 -14.94
CA HIS A 235 -5.51 -18.91 -16.07
C HIS A 235 -4.85 -17.78 -16.86
N CYS A 236 -5.58 -16.69 -17.11
CA CYS A 236 -5.09 -15.47 -17.75
C CYS A 236 -4.27 -14.56 -16.81
N GLN A 237 -3.93 -15.03 -15.61
CA GLN A 237 -3.11 -14.31 -14.62
C GLN A 237 -3.63 -12.91 -14.26
N ARG A 238 -4.95 -12.72 -14.26
CA ARG A 238 -5.58 -11.45 -13.84
C ARG A 238 -5.91 -11.41 -12.35
N VAL A 239 -6.20 -12.58 -11.77
CA VAL A 239 -6.58 -12.71 -10.36
C VAL A 239 -5.90 -13.92 -9.74
N ARG A 240 -5.52 -13.80 -8.46
CA ARG A 240 -5.01 -14.91 -7.63
C ARG A 240 -5.81 -15.02 -6.34
N GLU A 241 -6.08 -16.24 -5.89
CA GLU A 241 -6.70 -16.47 -4.59
C GLU A 241 -5.65 -16.67 -3.51
N VAL A 242 -5.78 -15.90 -2.42
CA VAL A 242 -5.02 -16.08 -1.18
C VAL A 242 -6.03 -16.46 -0.09
N ARG A 243 -5.84 -17.63 0.53
CA ARG A 243 -6.73 -18.15 1.58
C ARG A 243 -6.05 -18.03 2.94
N GLY A 244 -6.72 -17.40 3.90
CA GLY A 244 -6.20 -17.25 5.25
C GLY A 244 -7.29 -16.78 6.21
N SER A 245 -7.28 -17.32 7.44
CA SER A 245 -8.23 -17.00 8.51
C SER A 245 -9.71 -17.19 8.11
N GLY A 246 -10.00 -18.23 7.31
CA GLY A 246 -11.37 -18.50 6.83
C GLY A 246 -11.88 -17.53 5.76
N LEU A 247 -11.04 -16.62 5.26
CA LEU A 247 -11.38 -15.62 4.26
C LEU A 247 -10.60 -15.83 2.96
N ILE A 248 -11.29 -15.72 1.82
CA ILE A 248 -10.69 -15.77 0.48
C ILE A 248 -10.46 -14.34 0.01
N ARG A 249 -9.21 -14.03 -0.34
CA ARG A 249 -8.78 -12.73 -0.87
C ARG A 249 -8.45 -12.90 -2.35
N TYR A 250 -9.14 -12.15 -3.21
CA TYR A 250 -8.89 -12.09 -4.63
C TYR A 250 -7.89 -10.97 -4.91
N VAL A 251 -6.64 -11.34 -5.11
CA VAL A 251 -5.54 -10.43 -5.43
C VAL A 251 -5.55 -10.10 -6.92
N ILE A 252 -5.55 -8.81 -7.24
CA ILE A 252 -5.46 -8.27 -8.59
C ILE A 252 -3.99 -8.32 -9.05
N CYS A 253 -3.74 -9.09 -10.11
CA CYS A 253 -2.40 -9.35 -10.65
C CYS A 253 -1.96 -8.35 -11.72
#